data_AF-A0A2L0BQ99-F1
#
_entry.id   AF-A0A2L0BQ99-F1
#
_cell.length_a   1.000
_cell.length_b   1.000
_cell.length_c   1.000
_cell.angle_alpha   90.00
_cell.angle_beta   90.00
_cell.angle_gamma   90.00
#
_symmetry.space_group_name_H-M   'P 1'
#
loop_
_entity.id
_entity.type
_entity.pdbx_description
1 polymer ?
#
loop_
_entity_poly.entity_id
_entity_poly.type
_entity_poly.pdbx_seq_one_letter_code
_entity_poly.pdbx_strand_id
1 'polypeptide(L)'
;ETLSNRYPYSCYKQVFVDEVAYNYKSYATMSILNTNLLHSAVIIDQCYNTRRIMAQAIAEQFFGCFISMQNWSDMWLPKSISQYLCGLYCKKCFGNNEYREYVQSTLRDVVKYEEQYGGIILDPSQPPSPLPSSLNTPSSHTKHHEAQFYFSIRNLHTLSPMYIEALYKKGLLIMRMLEHRIGLELLLQVFNKQLSLAMNAAGQKIGSGLWSHMLISTITFTKAI
;
A
#
# COMPACT_ATOMS: atom_id res chain seq x y z
N GLU A 1 18.14 8.85 7.97
CA GLU A 1 16.70 8.60 7.71
C GLU A 1 16.52 7.24 7.05
N THR A 2 15.30 6.70 6.90
CA THR A 2 15.05 5.40 6.22
C THR A 2 14.99 5.54 4.70
N LEU A 3 14.46 6.65 4.21
CA LEU A 3 14.52 7.06 2.81
C LEU A 3 15.56 8.18 2.68
N SER A 4 16.33 8.17 1.59
CA SER A 4 17.39 9.16 1.35
C SER A 4 16.88 10.40 0.59
N ASN A 5 15.57 10.47 0.34
CA ASN A 5 14.92 11.57 -0.37
C ASN A 5 14.20 12.52 0.58
N ARG A 6 14.17 13.81 0.22
CA ARG A 6 13.35 14.81 0.92
C ARG A 6 11.86 14.54 0.69
N TYR A 7 11.03 15.08 1.57
CA TYR A 7 9.59 15.06 1.39
C TYR A 7 9.22 15.71 0.04
N PRO A 8 8.39 15.07 -0.80
CA PRO A 8 8.17 15.49 -2.19
C PRO A 8 7.36 16.78 -2.33
N TYR A 9 6.72 17.24 -1.25
CA TYR A 9 5.90 18.46 -1.27
C TYR A 9 6.51 19.57 -0.42
N SER A 10 6.00 20.79 -0.57
CA SER A 10 6.50 21.98 0.15
C SER A 10 6.13 22.01 1.63
N CYS A 11 4.99 21.43 2.02
CA CYS A 11 4.50 21.43 3.38
C CYS A 11 3.68 20.18 3.70
N TYR A 12 3.56 19.87 4.99
CA TYR A 12 2.71 18.82 5.52
C TYR A 12 1.64 19.44 6.42
N LYS A 13 0.38 19.15 6.12
CA LYS A 13 -0.81 19.58 6.88
C LYS A 13 -1.47 18.36 7.52
N GLN A 14 -1.84 18.48 8.78
CA GLN A 14 -2.50 17.41 9.52
C GLN A 14 -3.79 17.97 10.12
N VAL A 15 -4.92 17.33 9.80
CA VAL A 15 -6.23 17.79 10.24
C VAL A 15 -6.94 16.66 10.97
N PHE A 16 -7.37 16.93 12.19
CA PHE A 16 -8.21 16.03 12.97
C PHE A 16 -9.67 16.42 12.78
N VAL A 17 -10.47 15.47 12.33
CA VAL A 17 -11.90 15.66 12.05
C VAL A 17 -12.68 14.64 12.88
N ASP A 18 -13.79 15.10 13.46
CA ASP A 18 -14.69 14.24 14.22
C ASP A 18 -15.61 13.46 13.28
N GLU A 19 -16.11 12.31 13.72
CA GLU A 19 -17.03 11.45 12.94
C GLU A 19 -16.51 10.93 11.59
N VAL A 20 -15.18 10.77 11.45
CA VAL A 20 -14.60 10.18 10.24
C VAL A 20 -14.76 8.65 10.25
N ALA A 21 -15.26 8.09 9.14
CA ALA A 21 -15.47 6.65 8.97
C ALA A 21 -14.18 5.79 9.01
N TYR A 22 -13.02 6.43 8.92
CA TYR A 22 -11.70 5.80 8.91
C TYR A 22 -10.78 6.48 9.93
N ASN A 23 -9.79 5.73 10.44
CA ASN A 23 -8.81 6.27 11.39
C ASN A 23 -7.90 7.32 10.75
N TYR A 24 -7.54 7.11 9.48
CA TYR A 24 -6.72 8.03 8.71
C TYR A 24 -6.99 7.91 7.21
N LYS A 25 -6.78 9.00 6.49
CA LYS A 25 -6.70 9.03 5.02
C LYS A 25 -5.64 10.03 4.58
N SER A 26 -4.77 9.52 3.71
CA SER A 26 -3.62 10.26 3.19
C SER A 26 -3.98 10.92 1.87
N TYR A 27 -3.68 12.21 1.74
CA TYR A 27 -3.81 13.01 0.52
C TYR A 27 -2.48 13.71 0.21
N ALA A 28 -2.36 14.29 -0.98
CA ALA A 28 -1.19 15.10 -1.34
C ALA A 28 -1.07 16.28 -0.37
N THR A 29 0.08 16.43 0.29
CA THR A 29 0.38 17.46 1.32
C THR A 29 -0.43 17.41 2.61
N MET A 30 -1.48 16.60 2.70
CA MET A 30 -2.45 16.63 3.81
C MET A 30 -2.81 15.23 4.29
N SER A 31 -2.94 15.04 5.60
CA SER A 31 -3.52 13.83 6.20
C SER A 31 -4.76 14.21 7.03
N ILE A 32 -5.85 13.49 6.78
CA ILE A 32 -7.08 13.60 7.57
C ILE A 32 -7.07 12.43 8.57
N LEU A 33 -7.23 12.75 9.85
CA LEU A 33 -7.18 11.81 10.95
C LEU A 33 -8.43 11.93 11.80
N ASN A 34 -8.79 10.83 12.46
CA ASN A 34 -9.89 10.84 13.42
C ASN A 34 -9.46 11.52 14.73
N THR A 35 -10.33 12.36 15.30
CA THR A 35 -10.17 13.02 16.62
C THR A 35 -9.87 12.04 17.76
N ASN A 36 -10.35 10.80 17.68
CA ASN A 36 -10.10 9.72 18.66
C ASN A 36 -8.60 9.35 18.82
N LEU A 37 -7.75 9.81 17.91
CA LEU A 37 -6.29 9.62 18.00
C LEU A 37 -5.62 10.67 18.92
N LEU A 38 -6.31 11.77 19.22
CA LEU A 38 -5.81 12.78 20.16
C LEU A 38 -5.85 12.21 21.58
N HIS A 39 -4.73 12.31 22.28
CA HIS A 39 -4.58 11.83 23.64
C HIS A 39 -3.65 12.75 24.43
N SER A 40 -3.90 12.85 25.74
CA SER A 40 -2.98 13.51 26.66
C SER A 40 -1.74 12.65 26.90
N ALA A 41 -0.64 13.27 27.31
CA ALA A 41 0.62 12.60 27.62
C ALA A 41 0.50 11.53 28.74
N VAL A 42 -0.57 11.57 29.53
CA VAL A 42 -0.85 10.59 30.60
C VAL A 42 -1.30 9.23 30.02
N ILE A 43 -1.88 9.21 28.82
CA ILE A 43 -2.42 7.99 28.21
C ILE A 43 -1.32 7.35 27.35
N ILE A 44 -0.51 6.50 27.98
CA ILE A 44 0.66 5.88 27.35
C ILE A 44 0.31 4.84 26.27
N ASP A 45 -0.79 4.10 26.43
CA ASP A 45 -1.14 3.00 25.52
C ASP A 45 -1.51 3.51 24.12
N GLN A 46 -2.19 4.65 24.04
CA GLN A 46 -2.64 5.25 22.79
C GLN A 46 -1.48 5.87 21.98
N CYS A 47 -0.33 6.10 22.62
CA CYS A 47 0.86 6.66 21.99
C CYS A 47 1.35 5.80 20.83
N TYR A 48 1.43 4.49 21.02
CA TYR A 48 1.88 3.52 20.01
C TYR A 48 0.96 3.50 18.79
N ASN A 49 -0.35 3.39 19.03
CA ASN A 49 -1.36 3.36 17.97
C ASN A 49 -1.37 4.66 17.16
N THR A 50 -1.38 5.80 17.84
CA THR A 50 -1.45 7.11 17.19
C THR A 50 -0.20 7.36 16.35
N ARG A 51 0.99 7.10 16.89
CA ARG A 51 2.25 7.29 16.16
C ARG A 51 2.39 6.35 14.97
N ARG A 52 1.96 5.09 15.10
CA ARG A 52 1.92 4.13 13.99
C ARG A 52 0.97 4.60 12.88
N ILE A 53 -0.22 5.09 13.23
CA ILE A 53 -1.18 5.61 12.26
C ILE A 53 -0.65 6.87 11.56
N MET A 54 -0.02 7.79 12.29
CA MET A 54 0.61 8.98 11.71
C MET A 54 1.78 8.61 10.78
N ALA A 55 2.62 7.66 11.17
CA ALA A 55 3.71 7.17 10.34
C ALA A 55 3.19 6.52 9.04
N GLN A 56 2.10 5.75 9.14
CA GLN A 56 1.43 5.17 7.99
C GLN A 56 0.87 6.24 7.05
N ALA A 57 0.25 7.29 7.60
CA ALA A 57 -0.31 8.38 6.81
C ALA A 57 0.79 9.13 6.01
N ILE A 58 1.96 9.35 6.62
CA ILE A 58 3.11 9.97 5.95
C ILE A 58 3.69 9.02 4.89
N ALA A 59 3.86 7.73 5.20
CA ALA A 59 4.41 6.76 4.26
C ALA A 59 3.55 6.64 2.98
N GLU A 60 2.23 6.75 3.11
CA GLU A 60 1.30 6.73 1.96
C GLU A 60 1.37 7.98 1.10
N GLN A 61 1.79 9.12 1.66
CA GLN A 61 2.00 10.31 0.85
C GLN A 61 3.16 10.13 -0.13
N PHE A 62 4.21 9.39 0.25
CA PHE A 62 5.28 8.99 -0.66
C PHE A 62 4.79 7.92 -1.65
N PHE A 63 4.26 6.82 -1.15
CA PHE A 63 3.76 5.70 -1.95
C PHE A 63 2.24 5.58 -1.82
N GLY A 64 1.53 6.10 -2.82
CA GLY A 64 0.07 6.21 -2.82
C GLY A 64 -0.36 7.53 -3.46
N CYS A 65 0.15 8.65 -2.93
CA CYS A 65 -0.12 9.99 -3.47
C CYS A 65 0.94 10.46 -4.48
N PHE A 66 2.22 10.42 -4.12
CA PHE A 66 3.29 10.91 -5.01
C PHE A 66 3.63 9.90 -6.11
N ILE A 67 3.86 8.64 -5.73
CA ILE A 67 3.89 7.51 -6.65
C ILE A 67 2.54 6.80 -6.59
N SER A 68 1.83 6.72 -7.71
CA SER A 68 0.50 6.11 -7.80
C SER A 68 0.53 4.79 -8.57
N MET A 69 -0.48 3.94 -8.36
CA MET A 69 -0.61 2.69 -9.11
C MET A 69 -0.93 2.95 -10.59
N GLN A 70 -0.36 2.14 -11.49
CA GLN A 70 -0.68 2.19 -12.92
C GLN A 70 -2.01 1.50 -13.24
N ASN A 71 -2.21 0.31 -12.68
CA ASN A 71 -3.40 -0.52 -12.89
C ASN A 71 -4.04 -0.91 -11.55
N TRP A 72 -5.32 -1.28 -11.57
CA TRP A 72 -6.03 -1.72 -10.36
C TRP A 72 -5.48 -3.03 -9.78
N SER A 73 -4.94 -3.91 -10.63
CA SER A 73 -4.23 -5.12 -10.21
C SER A 73 -2.97 -4.81 -9.36
N ASP A 74 -2.41 -3.61 -9.49
CA ASP A 74 -1.25 -3.14 -8.75
C ASP A 74 -1.62 -2.41 -7.45
N MET A 75 -2.90 -2.35 -7.07
CA MET A 75 -3.38 -1.62 -5.89
C MET A 75 -2.68 -2.04 -4.58
N TRP A 76 -2.32 -3.31 -4.46
CA TRP A 76 -1.62 -3.84 -3.30
C TRP A 76 -0.22 -3.23 -3.13
N LEU A 77 0.45 -2.90 -4.24
CA LEU A 77 1.88 -2.58 -4.27
C LEU A 77 2.23 -1.28 -3.52
N PRO A 78 1.69 -0.09 -3.87
CA PRO A 78 2.02 1.15 -3.16
C PRO A 78 1.60 1.10 -1.69
N LYS A 79 0.44 0.48 -1.39
CA LYS A 79 -0.02 0.31 -0.01
C LYS A 79 0.94 -0.59 0.78
N SER A 80 1.40 -1.69 0.21
CA SER A 80 2.32 -2.61 0.88
C SER A 80 3.68 -1.97 1.14
N ILE A 81 4.20 -1.19 0.19
CA ILE A 81 5.44 -0.42 0.39
C ILE A 81 5.27 0.59 1.53
N SER A 82 4.14 1.32 1.57
CA SER A 82 3.87 2.28 2.65
C SER A 82 3.79 1.59 4.03
N GLN A 83 3.11 0.45 4.13
CA GLN A 83 3.00 -0.34 5.37
C GLN A 83 4.35 -0.93 5.79
N TYR A 84 5.16 -1.34 4.81
CA TYR A 84 6.50 -1.83 5.06
C TYR A 84 7.42 -0.74 5.63
N LEU A 85 7.40 0.46 5.06
CA LEU A 85 8.14 1.62 5.58
C LEU A 85 7.67 2.02 6.98
N CYS A 86 6.36 1.98 7.23
CA CYS A 86 5.79 2.18 8.57
C CYS A 86 6.30 1.10 9.54
N GLY A 87 6.35 -0.17 9.12
CA GLY A 87 6.92 -1.27 9.90
C GLY A 87 8.39 -1.05 10.27
N LEU A 88 9.22 -0.55 9.33
CA LEU A 88 10.61 -0.18 9.61
C LEU A 88 10.73 0.96 10.63
N TYR A 89 9.84 1.96 10.53
CA TYR A 89 9.75 3.04 11.52
C TYR A 89 9.38 2.49 12.91
N CYS A 90 8.34 1.65 12.99
CA CYS A 90 7.90 1.04 14.25
C CYS A 90 9.00 0.18 14.87
N LYS A 91 9.72 -0.62 14.06
CA LYS A 91 10.87 -1.41 14.52
C LYS A 91 11.97 -0.55 15.15
N LYS A 92 12.21 0.64 14.59
CA LYS A 92 13.22 1.60 15.09
C LYS A 92 12.75 2.35 16.33
N CYS A 93 11.49 2.77 16.38
CA CYS A 93 10.97 3.65 17.44
C CYS A 93 10.43 2.90 18.65
N PHE A 94 9.74 1.77 18.44
CA PHE A 94 9.10 1.01 19.51
C PHE A 94 9.81 -0.30 19.84
N GLY A 95 10.74 -0.72 18.98
CA GLY A 95 11.63 -1.85 19.20
C GLY A 95 11.23 -3.10 18.42
N ASN A 96 12.14 -4.07 18.42
CA ASN A 96 12.04 -5.24 17.57
C ASN A 96 10.93 -6.22 18.02
N ASN A 97 10.64 -6.29 19.32
CA ASN A 97 9.65 -7.23 19.84
C ASN A 97 8.23 -6.86 19.42
N GLU A 98 7.86 -5.58 19.52
CA GLU A 98 6.57 -5.08 19.02
C GLU A 98 6.45 -5.29 17.51
N TYR A 99 7.51 -5.02 16.75
CA TYR A 99 7.50 -5.31 15.31
C TYR A 99 7.29 -6.80 14.99
N ARG A 100 7.89 -7.72 15.76
CA ARG A 100 7.68 -9.16 15.59
C ARG A 100 6.26 -9.59 15.92
N GLU A 101 5.70 -9.04 16.98
CA GLU A 101 4.30 -9.26 17.35
C GLU A 101 3.37 -8.77 16.23
N TYR A 102 3.60 -7.55 15.73
CA TYR A 102 2.83 -6.96 14.62
C TYR A 102 2.83 -7.84 13.37
N VAL A 103 4.02 -8.34 12.96
CA VAL A 103 4.14 -9.24 11.80
C VAL A 103 3.41 -10.56 12.05
N GLN A 104 3.54 -11.13 13.25
CA GLN A 104 2.91 -12.41 13.57
C GLN A 104 1.38 -12.27 13.67
N SER A 105 0.89 -11.19 14.26
CA SER A 105 -0.53 -10.84 14.31
C SER A 105 -1.12 -10.68 12.91
N THR A 106 -0.42 -9.93 12.05
CA THR A 106 -0.77 -9.75 10.64
C THR A 106 -0.85 -11.08 9.89
N LEU A 107 0.11 -11.99 10.11
CA LEU A 107 0.10 -13.32 9.51
C LEU A 107 -1.11 -14.14 9.97
N ARG A 108 -1.41 -14.16 11.27
CA ARG A 108 -2.58 -14.87 11.82
C ARG A 108 -3.89 -14.34 11.21
N ASP A 109 -4.01 -13.03 11.05
CA ASP A 109 -5.19 -12.40 10.44
C ASP A 109 -5.39 -12.86 8.99
N VAL A 110 -4.31 -12.90 8.20
CA VAL A 110 -4.36 -13.36 6.80
C VAL A 110 -4.73 -14.84 6.74
N VAL A 111 -4.12 -15.68 7.57
CA VAL A 111 -4.43 -17.12 7.62
C VAL A 111 -5.90 -17.34 8.00
N LYS A 112 -6.39 -16.65 9.04
CA LYS A 112 -7.79 -16.74 9.47
C LYS A 112 -8.75 -16.34 8.34
N TYR A 113 -8.41 -15.30 7.58
CA TYR A 113 -9.21 -14.88 6.43
C TYR A 113 -9.19 -15.94 5.32
N GLU A 114 -8.02 -16.47 4.97
CA GLU A 114 -7.87 -17.47 3.91
C GLU A 114 -8.52 -18.82 4.26
N GLU A 115 -8.55 -19.20 5.54
CA GLU A 115 -9.27 -20.39 6.03
C GLU A 115 -10.79 -20.24 5.91
N GLN A 116 -11.33 -19.03 6.14
CA GLN A 116 -12.77 -18.78 6.16
C GLN A 116 -13.36 -18.50 4.77
N TYR A 117 -12.65 -17.74 3.95
CA TYR A 117 -13.18 -17.19 2.69
C TYR A 117 -12.40 -17.63 1.44
N GLY A 118 -11.27 -18.31 1.61
CA GLY A 118 -10.41 -18.75 0.52
C GLY A 118 -9.25 -17.79 0.21
N GLY A 119 -8.38 -18.23 -0.71
CA GLY A 119 -7.11 -17.56 -0.99
C GLY A 119 -7.25 -16.18 -1.66
N ILE A 120 -6.33 -15.28 -1.31
CA ILE A 120 -6.23 -13.94 -1.91
C ILE A 120 -5.31 -13.99 -3.12
N ILE A 121 -5.76 -13.43 -4.25
CA ILE A 121 -5.03 -13.45 -5.53
C ILE A 121 -4.46 -12.06 -5.82
N LEU A 122 -3.16 -12.00 -6.12
CA LEU A 122 -2.44 -10.80 -6.53
C LEU A 122 -1.99 -11.01 -7.98
N ASP A 123 -2.91 -10.83 -8.94
CA ASP A 123 -2.62 -11.13 -10.34
C ASP A 123 -2.48 -9.83 -11.18
N PRO A 124 -1.27 -9.50 -11.67
CA PRO A 124 -1.06 -8.36 -12.56
C PRO A 124 -1.61 -8.59 -13.98
N SER A 125 -2.00 -9.82 -14.34
CA SER A 125 -2.46 -10.18 -15.69
C SER A 125 -3.94 -9.86 -15.98
N GLN A 126 -4.71 -9.38 -15.00
CA GLN A 126 -6.07 -8.92 -15.30
C GLN A 126 -6.04 -7.66 -16.18
N PRO A 127 -6.59 -7.70 -17.40
CA PRO A 127 -6.73 -6.51 -18.22
C PRO A 127 -7.69 -5.52 -17.54
N PRO A 128 -7.53 -4.20 -17.74
CA PRO A 128 -8.56 -3.24 -17.36
C PRO A 128 -9.88 -3.66 -18.02
N SER A 129 -10.98 -3.58 -17.27
CA SER A 129 -12.32 -3.99 -17.70
C SER A 129 -12.55 -3.68 -19.18
N PRO A 130 -12.81 -4.70 -20.04
CA PRO A 130 -13.16 -4.42 -21.42
C PRO A 130 -14.48 -3.65 -21.41
N LEU A 131 -14.56 -2.58 -22.22
CA LEU A 131 -15.81 -1.92 -22.55
C LEU A 131 -16.83 -2.99 -23.02
N PRO A 132 -18.15 -2.80 -22.79
CA PRO A 132 -19.16 -3.77 -23.18
C PRO A 132 -19.20 -3.89 -24.71
N SER A 133 -18.43 -4.83 -25.25
CA SER A 133 -18.41 -5.19 -26.65
C SER A 133 -19.18 -6.49 -26.83
N SER A 134 -20.22 -6.42 -27.65
CA SER A 134 -21.24 -7.44 -27.86
C SER A 134 -20.79 -8.58 -28.79
N LEU A 135 -19.63 -9.21 -28.55
CA LEU A 135 -19.22 -10.36 -29.37
C LEU A 135 -18.68 -11.52 -28.53
N ASN A 136 -19.50 -12.57 -28.47
CA ASN A 136 -19.15 -13.89 -27.99
C ASN A 136 -17.97 -14.46 -28.80
N THR A 137 -16.78 -14.51 -28.19
CA THR A 137 -15.72 -15.44 -28.59
C THR A 137 -15.25 -16.20 -27.35
N PRO A 138 -15.27 -17.55 -27.36
CA PRO A 138 -14.85 -18.33 -26.21
C PRO A 138 -13.32 -18.44 -26.24
N SER A 139 -12.62 -17.50 -25.62
CA SER A 139 -11.21 -17.68 -25.30
C SER A 139 -11.09 -18.62 -24.10
N SER A 140 -10.50 -19.78 -24.34
CA SER A 140 -10.10 -20.76 -23.34
C SER A 140 -9.06 -20.17 -22.38
N HIS A 141 -9.53 -19.51 -21.32
CA HIS A 141 -8.75 -19.27 -20.12
C HIS A 141 -9.37 -20.11 -19.00
N THR A 142 -8.51 -20.92 -18.39
CA THR A 142 -8.74 -21.75 -17.22
C THR A 142 -9.83 -21.19 -16.32
N LYS A 143 -10.93 -21.95 -16.19
CA LYS A 143 -11.94 -21.78 -15.14
C LYS A 143 -11.26 -22.00 -13.80
N HIS A 144 -10.54 -20.99 -13.31
CA HIS A 144 -10.01 -21.00 -11.96
C HIS A 144 -11.18 -20.81 -11.01
N HIS A 145 -11.12 -21.55 -9.91
CA HIS A 145 -12.15 -21.74 -8.89
C HIS A 145 -12.57 -20.37 -8.27
N GLU A 146 -13.41 -19.57 -8.94
CA GLU A 146 -14.17 -18.44 -8.36
C GLU A 146 -15.28 -18.95 -7.40
N ALA A 147 -15.08 -20.11 -6.77
CA ALA A 147 -16.02 -20.66 -5.83
C ALA A 147 -15.75 -20.02 -4.46
N GLN A 148 -16.53 -18.97 -4.15
CA GLN A 148 -16.89 -18.45 -2.80
C GLN A 148 -16.76 -16.93 -2.56
N PHE A 149 -16.48 -16.11 -3.58
CA PHE A 149 -16.62 -14.66 -3.38
C PHE A 149 -17.96 -14.16 -3.93
N TYR A 150 -18.80 -13.62 -3.02
CA TYR A 150 -20.07 -12.97 -3.38
C TYR A 150 -19.86 -11.72 -4.26
N PHE A 151 -18.68 -11.11 -4.13
CA PHE A 151 -18.29 -9.90 -4.82
C PHE A 151 -17.24 -10.17 -5.90
N SER A 152 -17.42 -9.55 -7.07
CA SER A 152 -16.45 -9.65 -8.15
C SER A 152 -15.13 -8.97 -7.78
N ILE A 153 -14.02 -9.67 -8.02
CA ILE A 153 -12.65 -9.17 -7.79
C ILE A 153 -12.19 -8.24 -8.93
N ARG A 154 -12.95 -8.19 -10.03
CA ARG A 154 -12.56 -7.47 -11.26
C ARG A 154 -12.65 -5.95 -11.13
N ASN A 155 -13.56 -5.45 -10.30
CA ASN A 155 -13.79 -4.02 -10.12
C ASN A 155 -13.48 -3.59 -8.69
N LEU A 156 -12.78 -2.47 -8.54
CA LEU A 156 -12.44 -1.91 -7.22
C LEU A 156 -13.69 -1.64 -6.37
N HIS A 157 -14.74 -1.08 -6.98
CA HIS A 157 -15.96 -0.69 -6.28
C HIS A 157 -16.81 -1.87 -5.80
N THR A 158 -16.56 -3.07 -6.33
CA THR A 158 -17.27 -4.27 -5.88
C THR A 158 -16.50 -5.03 -4.81
N LEU A 159 -15.22 -4.72 -4.57
CA LEU A 159 -14.42 -5.44 -3.57
C LEU A 159 -14.94 -5.25 -2.15
N SER A 160 -15.01 -6.35 -1.41
CA SER A 160 -15.32 -6.31 0.02
C SER A 160 -14.21 -5.57 0.79
N PRO A 161 -14.55 -4.70 1.75
CA PRO A 161 -13.56 -4.06 2.61
C PRO A 161 -12.67 -5.07 3.36
N MET A 162 -13.24 -6.22 3.77
CA MET A 162 -12.48 -7.28 4.44
C MET A 162 -11.43 -7.90 3.51
N TYR A 163 -11.78 -8.08 2.23
CA TYR A 163 -10.85 -8.55 1.21
C TYR A 163 -9.72 -7.56 1.01
N ILE A 164 -10.03 -6.26 0.90
CA ILE A 164 -9.03 -5.20 0.73
C ILE A 164 -8.07 -5.15 1.92
N GLU A 165 -8.57 -5.27 3.15
CA GLU A 165 -7.71 -5.28 4.33
C GLU A 165 -6.77 -6.48 4.33
N ALA A 166 -7.30 -7.68 4.04
CA ALA A 166 -6.49 -8.89 3.96
C ALA A 166 -5.47 -8.85 2.81
N LEU A 167 -5.83 -8.25 1.67
CA LEU A 167 -4.97 -8.01 0.51
C LEU A 167 -3.74 -7.18 0.90
N TYR A 168 -3.95 -6.08 1.63
CA TYR A 168 -2.85 -5.22 2.08
C TYR A 168 -1.97 -5.91 3.13
N LYS A 169 -2.58 -6.62 4.09
CA LYS A 169 -1.84 -7.43 5.07
C LYS A 169 -0.97 -8.49 4.39
N LYS A 170 -1.49 -9.18 3.38
CA LYS A 170 -0.73 -10.15 2.57
C LYS A 170 0.40 -9.48 1.80
N GLY A 171 0.14 -8.33 1.19
CA GLY A 171 1.16 -7.58 0.46
C GLY A 171 2.32 -7.10 1.35
N LEU A 172 2.04 -6.69 2.60
CA LEU A 172 3.08 -6.40 3.59
C LEU A 172 3.98 -7.62 3.87
N LEU A 173 3.39 -8.81 4.02
CA LEU A 173 4.15 -10.05 4.24
C LEU A 173 5.03 -10.40 3.03
N ILE A 174 4.54 -10.16 1.81
CA ILE A 174 5.31 -10.34 0.58
C ILE A 174 6.49 -9.38 0.54
N MET A 175 6.31 -8.10 0.88
CA MET A 175 7.41 -7.14 0.98
C MET A 175 8.47 -7.58 1.98
N ARG A 176 8.06 -8.13 3.12
CA ARG A 176 8.98 -8.71 4.09
C ARG A 176 9.71 -9.95 3.55
N MET A 177 9.04 -10.81 2.78
CA MET A 177 9.69 -11.95 2.13
C MET A 177 10.73 -11.49 1.10
N LEU A 178 10.43 -10.42 0.34
CA LEU A 178 11.38 -9.81 -0.58
C LEU A 178 12.61 -9.25 0.16
N GLU A 179 12.42 -8.57 1.30
CA GLU A 179 13.52 -8.13 2.16
C GLU A 179 14.44 -9.30 2.56
N HIS A 180 13.87 -10.45 2.97
CA HIS A 180 14.68 -11.62 3.37
C HIS A 180 15.45 -12.26 2.21
N ARG A 181 14.99 -12.10 0.96
CA ARG A 181 15.63 -12.69 -0.22
C ARG A 181 16.68 -11.79 -0.84
N ILE A 182 16.39 -10.49 -0.95
CA ILE A 182 17.21 -9.50 -1.64
C ILE A 182 18.15 -8.77 -0.66
N GLY A 183 17.69 -8.57 0.57
CA GLY A 183 18.35 -7.73 1.58
C GLY A 183 17.75 -6.33 1.66
N LEU A 184 17.81 -5.75 2.86
CA LEU A 184 17.23 -4.44 3.17
C LEU A 184 17.85 -3.30 2.35
N GLU A 185 19.17 -3.27 2.21
CA GLU A 185 19.88 -2.17 1.55
C GLU A 185 19.51 -2.05 0.07
N LEU A 186 19.52 -3.17 -0.65
CA LEU A 186 19.14 -3.23 -2.06
C LEU A 186 17.67 -2.85 -2.25
N LEU A 187 16.77 -3.34 -1.39
CA LEU A 187 15.35 -2.98 -1.45
C LEU A 187 15.13 -1.47 -1.24
N LEU A 188 15.83 -0.87 -0.28
CA LEU A 188 15.79 0.58 -0.06
C LEU A 188 16.39 1.37 -1.24
N GLN A 189 17.44 0.86 -1.89
CA GLN A 189 17.97 1.47 -3.12
C GLN A 189 16.94 1.48 -4.24
N VAL A 190 16.16 0.40 -4.41
CA VAL A 190 15.07 0.34 -5.39
C VAL A 190 14.01 1.41 -5.08
N PHE A 191 13.56 1.52 -3.83
CA PHE A 191 12.58 2.55 -3.44
C PHE A 191 13.10 3.98 -3.65
N ASN A 192 14.36 4.24 -3.28
CA ASN A 192 14.98 5.55 -3.48
C ASN A 192 15.12 5.89 -4.97
N LYS A 193 15.46 4.91 -5.82
CA LYS A 193 15.53 5.09 -7.27
C LYS A 193 14.16 5.44 -7.85
N GLN A 194 13.10 4.74 -7.47
CA GLN A 194 11.74 5.04 -7.93
C GLN A 194 11.30 6.46 -7.53
N LEU A 195 11.56 6.84 -6.27
CA LEU A 195 11.26 8.19 -5.78
C LEU A 195 12.07 9.27 -6.53
N SER A 196 13.35 9.03 -6.80
CA SER A 196 14.19 9.98 -7.56
C SER A 196 13.69 10.16 -8.99
N LEU A 197 13.29 9.07 -9.66
CA LEU A 197 12.69 9.13 -11.00
C LEU A 197 11.36 9.91 -10.99
N ALA A 198 10.51 9.66 -10.00
CA ALA A 198 9.25 10.38 -9.84
C ALA A 198 9.46 11.88 -9.54
N MET A 199 10.45 12.22 -8.70
CA MET A 199 10.83 13.62 -8.42
C MET A 199 11.31 14.35 -9.67
N ASN A 200 12.15 13.70 -10.47
CA ASN A 200 12.62 14.28 -11.72
C ASN A 200 11.46 14.47 -12.71
N ALA A 201 10.53 13.51 -12.79
CA ALA A 201 9.36 13.61 -13.65
C ALA A 201 8.41 14.75 -13.24
N ALA A 202 8.17 14.91 -11.93
CA ALA A 202 7.28 15.94 -11.39
C ALA A 202 7.76 17.38 -11.66
N GLY A 203 9.08 17.60 -11.79
CA GLY A 203 9.66 18.90 -12.11
C GLY A 203 9.57 19.28 -13.60
N GLN A 204 9.22 18.34 -14.48
CA GLN A 204 9.20 18.55 -15.93
C GLN A 204 7.83 19.01 -16.43
N LYS A 205 7.82 19.76 -17.54
CA LYS A 205 6.58 20.22 -18.19
C LYS A 205 5.75 19.02 -18.69
N ILE A 206 4.42 19.18 -18.60
CA ILE A 206 3.43 18.28 -19.19
C ILE A 206 3.72 18.17 -20.70
N GLY A 207 3.95 16.95 -21.18
CA GLY A 207 4.34 16.69 -22.58
C GLY A 207 5.72 16.05 -22.77
N SER A 208 6.54 15.95 -21.73
CA SER A 208 7.86 15.29 -21.78
C SER A 208 7.82 13.76 -21.82
N GLY A 209 6.65 13.12 -21.64
CA GLY A 209 6.48 11.65 -21.58
C GLY A 209 7.03 11.00 -20.30
N LEU A 210 7.80 11.74 -19.48
CA LEU A 210 8.45 11.26 -18.26
C LEU A 210 7.48 11.05 -17.09
N TRP A 211 6.25 11.56 -17.18
CA TRP A 211 5.25 11.45 -16.11
C TRP A 211 4.80 10.01 -15.86
N SER A 212 5.05 9.10 -16.81
CA SER A 212 4.89 7.65 -16.61
C SER A 212 5.75 7.11 -15.46
N HIS A 213 6.86 7.77 -15.11
CA HIS A 213 7.70 7.40 -13.97
C HIS A 213 7.09 7.71 -12.60
N MET A 214 5.99 8.46 -12.55
CA MET A 214 5.21 8.63 -11.31
C MET A 214 4.23 7.47 -11.07
N LEU A 215 4.09 6.56 -12.05
CA LEU A 215 3.26 5.39 -11.94
C LEU A 215 4.11 4.16 -11.59
N ILE A 216 3.62 3.36 -10.65
CA ILE A 216 4.21 2.08 -10.28
C ILE A 216 3.29 0.94 -10.70
N SER A 217 3.88 -0.05 -11.37
CA SER A 217 3.23 -1.34 -11.68
C SER A 217 4.08 -2.50 -11.18
N THR A 218 3.44 -3.63 -10.94
CA THR A 218 4.11 -4.86 -10.49
C THR A 218 5.18 -5.29 -11.50
N ILE A 219 4.92 -5.11 -12.80
CA ILE A 219 5.88 -5.43 -13.87
C ILE A 219 7.11 -4.53 -13.78
N THR A 220 6.92 -3.21 -13.70
CA THR A 220 8.02 -2.25 -13.61
C THR A 220 8.81 -2.41 -12.30
N PHE A 221 8.12 -2.71 -11.21
CA PHE A 221 8.75 -2.95 -9.91
C PHE A 221 9.59 -4.23 -9.91
N THR A 222 9.06 -5.32 -10.48
CA THR A 222 9.78 -6.60 -10.59
C THR A 222 11.02 -6.49 -11.48
N LYS A 223 10.96 -5.66 -12.54
CA LYS A 223 12.13 -5.36 -13.39
C LYS A 223 13.18 -4.48 -12.70
N ALA A 224 12.79 -3.75 -11.64
CA ALA A 224 13.67 -2.84 -10.92
C ALA A 224 14.41 -3.53 -9.75
N ILE A 225 13.89 -4.66 -9.27
CA ILE A 225 14.51 -5.59 -8.33
C ILE A 225 15.52 -6.46 -9.08
#